data_AF-A0A951Z4P7-F1
#
_entry.id   AF-A0A951Z4P7-F1
#
_cell.length_a   1.000
_cell.length_b   1.000
_cell.length_c   1.000
_cell.angle_alpha   90.00
_cell.angle_beta   90.00
_cell.angle_gamma   90.00
#
_symmetry.space_group_name_H-M   'P 1'
#
loop_
_entity.id
_entity.type
_entity.pdbx_description
1 polymer ?
#
loop_
_entity_poly.entity_id
_entity_poly.type
_entity_poly.pdbx_seq_one_letter_code
_entity_poly.pdbx_strand_id
1 'polypeptide(L)'
;MKDRQSGLTLVEVMVVTLILAVLCGILLSVLPATQRKAQVAHEANSFRQMAVAAQLYADTYDGRRVYSLRTLVESQGLAVELCSSPADPTRAGLGNTVLERMAEPHLVYQSRIDPFRQSFLDIDDFNFQSYVVEDDPEVMHAGWVISLTETSVLGQSEPLPVQSGTFTRLTFDGAMIRRPVDSLWTGGRGDRFLFFPLFFLDATEAWVRKREQS
;
A
#
# COMPACT_ATOMS: atom_id res chain seq x y z
N MET A 1 -40.65 29.44 -44.48
CA MET A 1 -40.54 27.98 -44.69
C MET A 1 -40.24 27.37 -43.33
N LYS A 2 -41.13 26.52 -42.81
CA LYS A 2 -41.05 25.97 -41.45
C LYS A 2 -40.63 24.51 -41.60
N ASP A 3 -39.39 24.20 -41.23
CA ASP A 3 -38.86 22.84 -41.32
C ASP A 3 -39.70 21.91 -40.44
N ARG A 4 -40.26 20.90 -41.08
CA ARG A 4 -41.05 19.84 -40.43
C ARG A 4 -40.04 18.96 -39.69
N GLN A 5 -39.92 19.14 -38.37
CA GLN A 5 -39.15 18.25 -37.53
C GLN A 5 -39.79 16.85 -37.58
N SER A 6 -39.09 15.90 -38.20
CA SER A 6 -39.45 14.48 -38.18
C SER A 6 -39.25 13.94 -36.77
N GLY A 7 -40.33 13.47 -36.13
CA GLY A 7 -40.24 12.79 -34.83
C GLY A 7 -39.67 11.38 -34.99
N LEU A 8 -38.79 10.99 -34.06
CA LEU A 8 -38.28 9.62 -33.93
C LEU A 8 -39.44 8.65 -33.71
N THR A 9 -39.42 7.54 -34.43
CA THR A 9 -40.42 6.48 -34.25
C THR A 9 -40.11 5.68 -32.98
N LEU A 10 -41.15 5.15 -32.31
CA LEU A 10 -40.97 4.31 -31.11
C LEU A 10 -40.02 3.14 -31.37
N VAL A 11 -40.12 2.53 -32.55
CA VAL A 11 -39.27 1.41 -32.98
C VAL A 11 -37.80 1.82 -33.07
N GLU A 12 -37.52 3.01 -33.58
CA GLU A 12 -36.15 3.52 -33.72
C GLU A 12 -35.50 3.73 -32.34
N VAL A 13 -36.24 4.28 -31.38
CA VAL A 13 -35.76 4.43 -30.00
C VAL A 13 -35.55 3.07 -29.31
N MET A 14 -36.42 2.08 -29.58
CA MET A 14 -36.29 0.73 -29.00
C MET A 14 -35.06 -0.02 -29.54
N VAL A 15 -34.81 0.04 -30.84
CA VAL A 15 -33.63 -0.62 -31.44
C VAL A 15 -32.35 0.03 -30.94
N VAL A 16 -32.31 1.37 -30.85
CA VAL A 16 -31.14 2.09 -30.36
C VAL A 16 -30.85 1.74 -28.90
N THR A 17 -31.87 1.73 -28.04
CA THR A 17 -31.67 1.37 -26.62
C THR A 17 -31.29 -0.10 -26.46
N LEU A 18 -31.80 -1.01 -27.31
CA LEU A 18 -31.36 -2.41 -27.34
C LEU A 18 -29.89 -2.55 -27.71
N ILE A 19 -29.42 -1.85 -28.75
CA ILE A 19 -28.01 -1.86 -29.16
C ILE A 19 -27.14 -1.26 -28.05
N LEU A 20 -27.55 -0.12 -27.46
CA LEU A 20 -26.83 0.48 -26.33
C LEU A 20 -26.76 -0.46 -25.13
N ALA A 21 -27.83 -1.20 -24.82
CA ALA A 21 -27.83 -2.15 -23.71
C ALA A 21 -26.83 -3.30 -23.93
N VAL A 22 -26.75 -3.84 -25.15
CA VAL A 22 -25.77 -4.87 -25.51
C VAL A 22 -24.34 -4.34 -25.40
N LEU A 23 -24.08 -3.13 -25.92
CA LEU A 23 -22.76 -2.50 -25.84
C LEU A 23 -22.36 -2.24 -24.38
N CYS A 24 -23.25 -1.63 -23.59
CA CYS A 24 -23.02 -1.40 -22.16
C CYS A 24 -22.74 -2.70 -21.41
N GLY A 25 -23.46 -3.80 -21.71
CA GLY A 25 -23.22 -5.11 -21.10
C GLY A 25 -21.78 -5.60 -21.28
N ILE A 26 -21.20 -5.42 -22.47
CA ILE A 26 -19.80 -5.78 -22.74
C ILE A 26 -18.85 -4.87 -21.95
N LEU A 27 -19.10 -3.55 -21.91
CA LEU A 27 -18.27 -2.60 -21.16
C LEU A 27 -18.24 -2.93 -19.65
N LEU A 28 -19.38 -3.30 -19.07
CA LEU A 28 -19.48 -3.65 -17.65
C LEU A 28 -18.61 -4.86 -17.30
N SER A 29 -18.51 -5.85 -18.19
CA SER A 29 -17.69 -7.05 -17.96
C SER A 29 -16.17 -6.80 -17.97
N VAL A 30 -15.70 -5.78 -18.69
CA VAL A 30 -14.28 -5.47 -18.86
C VAL A 30 -13.75 -4.50 -17.81
N LEU A 31 -14.63 -3.65 -17.27
CA LEU A 31 -14.26 -2.57 -16.36
C LEU A 31 -13.44 -3.03 -15.13
N PRO A 32 -13.80 -4.10 -14.39
CA PRO A 32 -13.07 -4.49 -13.18
C PRO A 32 -11.60 -4.84 -13.45
N ALA A 33 -11.32 -5.53 -14.56
CA ALA A 33 -9.96 -5.91 -14.92
C ALA A 33 -9.10 -4.68 -15.30
N THR A 34 -9.70 -3.70 -15.97
CA THR A 34 -9.01 -2.45 -16.34
C THR A 34 -8.76 -1.56 -15.13
N GLN A 35 -9.71 -1.46 -14.20
CA GLN A 35 -9.54 -0.71 -12.95
C GLN A 35 -8.41 -1.29 -12.11
N ARG A 36 -8.34 -2.61 -11.95
CA ARG A 36 -7.26 -3.25 -11.20
C ARG A 36 -5.89 -2.97 -11.82
N LYS A 37 -5.78 -3.01 -13.15
CA LYS A 37 -4.52 -2.65 -13.85
C LYS A 37 -4.14 -1.19 -13.63
N ALA A 38 -5.12 -0.27 -13.66
CA ALA A 38 -4.88 1.14 -13.40
C ALA A 38 -4.42 1.39 -11.96
N GLN A 39 -5.01 0.69 -10.98
CA GLN A 39 -4.59 0.75 -9.57
C GLN A 39 -3.14 0.30 -9.38
N VAL A 40 -2.76 -0.85 -9.94
CA VAL A 40 -1.38 -1.36 -9.88
C VAL A 40 -0.39 -0.39 -10.54
N ALA A 41 -0.77 0.19 -11.68
CA ALA A 41 0.06 1.18 -12.36
C ALA A 41 0.22 2.47 -11.54
N HIS A 42 -0.86 2.92 -10.88
CA HIS A 42 -0.84 4.08 -10.00
C HIS A 42 0.09 3.86 -8.80
N GLU A 43 -0.04 2.72 -8.10
CA GLU A 43 0.82 2.41 -6.96
C GLU A 43 2.29 2.29 -7.37
N ALA A 44 2.58 1.62 -8.49
CA ALA A 44 3.95 1.53 -9.01
C ALA A 44 4.54 2.91 -9.35
N ASN A 45 3.70 3.85 -9.81
CA ASN A 45 4.11 5.23 -10.03
C ASN A 45 4.34 5.98 -8.70
N SER A 46 3.44 5.86 -7.72
CA SER A 46 3.63 6.45 -6.38
C SER A 46 4.93 5.98 -5.75
N PHE A 47 5.23 4.67 -5.80
CA PHE A 47 6.44 4.08 -5.23
C PHE A 47 7.70 4.57 -5.93
N ARG A 48 7.66 4.73 -7.26
CA ARG A 48 8.76 5.33 -8.01
C ARG A 48 9.02 6.77 -7.58
N GLN A 49 7.96 7.56 -7.39
CA GLN A 49 8.10 8.95 -6.95
C GLN A 49 8.63 9.03 -5.51
N MET A 50 8.21 8.12 -4.63
CA MET A 50 8.79 7.97 -3.28
C MET A 50 10.28 7.60 -3.33
N ALA A 51 10.68 6.68 -4.21
CA ALA A 51 12.09 6.29 -4.37
C ALA A 51 12.96 7.47 -4.82
N VAL A 52 12.47 8.25 -5.79
CA VAL A 52 13.16 9.48 -6.24
C VAL A 52 13.22 10.51 -5.12
N ALA A 53 12.13 10.73 -4.39
CA ALA A 53 12.10 11.64 -3.25
C ALA A 53 13.07 11.21 -2.13
N ALA A 54 13.17 9.92 -1.86
CA ALA A 54 14.11 9.35 -0.89
C ALA A 54 15.57 9.57 -1.30
N GLN A 55 15.90 9.41 -2.58
CA GLN A 55 17.24 9.69 -3.10
C GLN A 55 17.59 11.18 -3.01
N LEU A 56 16.67 12.06 -3.43
CA LEU A 56 16.84 13.52 -3.31
C LEU A 56 17.02 13.96 -1.85
N TYR A 57 16.27 13.34 -0.93
CA TYR A 57 16.44 13.56 0.50
C TYR A 57 17.85 13.15 0.95
N ALA A 58 18.31 11.95 0.59
CA ALA A 58 19.66 11.50 0.94
C ALA A 58 20.75 12.43 0.39
N ASP A 59 20.62 12.91 -0.86
CA ASP A 59 21.55 13.87 -1.47
C ASP A 59 21.58 15.21 -0.71
N THR A 60 20.45 15.63 -0.15
CA THR A 60 20.31 16.90 0.59
C THR A 60 20.82 16.80 2.04
N TYR A 61 20.72 15.62 2.66
CA TYR A 61 20.99 15.42 4.08
C TYR A 61 22.19 14.48 4.33
N ASP A 62 23.32 14.70 3.64
CA ASP A 62 24.59 13.99 3.85
C ASP A 62 24.49 12.45 3.77
N GLY A 63 23.68 11.94 2.84
CA GLY A 63 23.46 10.50 2.67
C GLY A 63 22.54 9.87 3.71
N ARG A 64 21.86 10.67 4.55
CA ARG A 64 20.87 10.15 5.51
C ARG A 64 19.70 9.54 4.78
N ARG A 65 19.37 8.29 5.14
CA ARG A 65 18.20 7.60 4.61
C ARG A 65 16.93 8.15 5.24
N VAL A 66 15.85 8.07 4.49
CA VAL A 66 14.51 8.37 4.99
C VAL A 66 13.82 7.10 5.45
N TYR A 67 13.14 7.18 6.59
CA TYR A 67 12.42 6.04 7.18
C TYR A 67 10.91 6.27 7.24
N SER A 68 10.47 7.50 6.95
CA SER A 68 9.06 7.85 7.00
C SER A 68 8.61 8.65 5.78
N LEU A 69 7.42 8.33 5.29
CA LEU A 69 6.72 9.12 4.29
C LEU A 69 6.43 10.54 4.80
N ARG A 70 6.12 10.68 6.09
CA ARG A 70 5.91 11.98 6.74
C ARG A 70 7.11 12.89 6.56
N THR A 71 8.32 12.37 6.79
CA THR A 71 9.56 13.14 6.65
C THR A 71 9.74 13.64 5.21
N LEU A 72 9.40 12.85 4.20
CA LEU A 72 9.43 13.29 2.81
C LEU A 72 8.39 14.36 2.50
N VAL A 73 7.19 14.24 3.07
CA VAL A 73 6.13 15.24 2.93
C VAL A 73 6.52 16.56 3.60
N GLU A 74 7.00 16.50 4.84
CA GLU A 74 7.37 17.67 5.65
C GLU A 74 8.60 18.40 5.07
N SER A 75 9.55 17.66 4.49
CA SER A 75 10.68 18.23 3.75
C SER A 75 10.31 18.75 2.35
N GLN A 76 9.04 18.67 1.95
CA GLN A 76 8.54 19.04 0.62
C GLN A 76 9.15 18.21 -0.52
N GLY A 77 9.76 17.07 -0.21
CA GLY A 77 10.31 16.13 -1.19
C GLY A 77 9.27 15.23 -1.84
N LEU A 78 8.08 15.09 -1.23
CA LEU A 78 6.99 14.25 -1.71
C LEU A 78 5.63 14.93 -1.56
N ALA A 79 4.81 14.85 -2.60
CA ALA A 79 3.43 15.33 -2.56
C ALA A 79 2.55 14.38 -1.72
N VAL A 80 1.67 14.94 -0.89
CA VAL A 80 0.80 14.19 0.05
C VAL A 80 -0.09 13.18 -0.68
N GLU A 81 -0.54 13.53 -1.89
CA GLU A 81 -1.43 12.70 -2.70
C GLU A 81 -0.78 11.33 -3.03
N LEU A 82 0.55 11.32 -3.15
CA LEU A 82 1.32 10.11 -3.46
C LEU A 82 1.37 9.14 -2.29
N CYS A 83 1.10 9.58 -1.06
CA CYS A 83 1.00 8.73 0.13
C CYS A 83 -0.29 7.90 0.17
N SER A 84 -1.16 8.07 -0.83
CA SER A 84 -2.46 7.42 -0.88
C SER A 84 -2.68 6.61 -2.17
N SER A 85 -3.38 5.49 -2.04
CA SER A 85 -3.77 4.64 -3.16
C SER A 85 -5.24 4.88 -3.53
N PRO A 86 -5.60 4.92 -4.82
CA PRO A 86 -6.99 4.88 -5.27
C PRO A 86 -7.68 3.54 -4.98
N ALA A 87 -6.93 2.47 -4.76
CA ALA A 87 -7.46 1.15 -4.41
C ALA A 87 -7.87 1.04 -2.93
N ASP A 88 -7.40 1.97 -2.10
CA ASP A 88 -7.67 1.98 -0.68
C ASP A 88 -9.10 2.50 -0.41
N PRO A 89 -9.99 1.70 0.20
CA PRO A 89 -11.37 2.08 0.46
C PRO A 89 -11.53 2.96 1.71
N THR A 90 -10.47 3.14 2.51
CA THR A 90 -10.55 3.83 3.79
C THR A 90 -10.44 5.34 3.64
N ARG A 91 -11.14 6.06 4.53
CA ARG A 91 -11.14 7.52 4.55
C ARG A 91 -9.82 8.09 5.06
N ALA A 92 -9.30 7.53 6.16
CA ALA A 92 -8.04 7.95 6.76
C ALA A 92 -6.80 7.37 6.04
N GLY A 93 -6.98 6.34 5.21
CA GLY A 93 -5.89 5.57 4.63
C GLY A 93 -5.69 4.26 5.39
N LEU A 94 -5.38 3.19 4.66
CA LEU A 94 -5.25 1.83 5.18
C LEU A 94 -4.10 1.76 6.19
N GLY A 95 -3.00 2.46 5.92
CA GLY A 95 -1.87 2.59 6.84
C GLY A 95 -2.32 3.21 8.17
N ASN A 96 -2.94 4.38 8.12
CA ASN A 96 -3.51 5.03 9.31
C ASN A 96 -4.52 4.14 10.05
N THR A 97 -5.39 3.43 9.32
CA THR A 97 -6.38 2.51 9.90
C THR A 97 -5.72 1.35 10.63
N VAL A 98 -4.62 0.82 10.09
CA VAL A 98 -3.82 -0.23 10.73
C VAL A 98 -3.15 0.31 11.99
N LEU A 99 -2.60 1.53 11.93
CA LEU A 99 -1.94 2.19 13.05
C LEU A 99 -2.90 2.56 14.19
N GLU A 100 -4.11 3.01 13.86
CA GLU A 100 -5.19 3.25 14.83
C GLU A 100 -5.52 1.97 15.61
N ARG A 101 -5.66 0.84 14.91
CA ARG A 101 -5.93 -0.46 15.54
C ARG A 101 -4.76 -0.93 16.41
N MET A 102 -3.53 -0.64 15.99
CA MET A 102 -2.33 -0.91 16.77
C MET A 102 -2.22 -0.06 18.04
N ALA A 103 -2.78 1.15 18.03
CA ALA A 103 -2.69 2.09 19.14
C ALA A 103 -3.49 1.64 20.38
N GLU A 104 -4.55 0.85 20.19
CA GLU A 104 -5.44 0.42 21.26
C GLU A 104 -4.98 -0.89 21.93
N PRO A 105 -5.04 -1.02 23.28
CA PRO A 105 -4.46 -0.17 24.30
C PRO A 105 -3.10 -0.69 24.83
N HIS A 106 -2.53 -1.78 24.30
CA HIS A 106 -1.39 -2.47 24.93
C HIS A 106 -0.36 -3.09 23.97
N LEU A 107 -0.23 -2.58 22.74
CA LEU A 107 0.80 -3.07 21.83
C LEU A 107 2.05 -2.19 21.91
N VAL A 108 3.21 -2.84 21.77
CA VAL A 108 4.58 -2.36 22.09
C VAL A 108 5.06 -1.19 21.21
N TYR A 109 4.18 -0.60 20.41
CA TYR A 109 4.51 0.39 19.38
C TYR A 109 3.75 1.69 19.67
N GLN A 110 4.48 2.80 19.85
CA GLN A 110 3.86 4.11 19.77
C GLN A 110 3.47 4.34 18.30
N SER A 111 2.22 4.04 17.95
CA SER A 111 1.73 4.32 16.61
C SER A 111 1.47 5.83 16.48
N ARG A 112 2.09 6.42 15.46
CA ARG A 112 1.94 7.84 15.14
C ARG A 112 1.03 7.94 13.92
N ILE A 113 -0.20 8.38 14.11
CA ILE A 113 -1.15 8.55 13.00
C ILE A 113 -0.79 9.81 12.22
N ASP A 114 -0.80 9.73 10.89
CA ASP A 114 -0.54 10.86 10.01
C ASP A 114 -1.75 11.79 9.86
N PRO A 115 -1.54 13.12 9.79
CA PRO A 115 -2.64 14.08 9.64
C PRO A 115 -3.24 14.07 8.22
N PHE A 116 -2.59 13.38 7.28
CA PHE A 116 -3.03 13.21 5.91
C PHE A 116 -3.43 11.76 5.63
N ARG A 117 -4.13 11.54 4.52
CA ARG A 117 -4.56 10.21 4.10
C ARG A 117 -3.36 9.36 3.71
N GLN A 118 -3.02 8.35 4.51
CA GLN A 118 -1.88 7.47 4.29
C GLN A 118 -2.32 6.03 4.08
N SER A 119 -2.21 5.55 2.83
CA SER A 119 -2.56 4.18 2.45
C SER A 119 -1.44 3.18 2.69
N PHE A 120 -0.20 3.65 2.73
CA PHE A 120 1.01 2.84 2.86
C PHE A 120 1.51 2.89 4.31
N LEU A 121 2.31 1.90 4.70
CA LEU A 121 2.98 1.88 6.01
C LEU A 121 4.48 2.02 5.77
N ASP A 122 5.14 2.81 6.60
CA ASP A 122 6.59 2.93 6.58
C ASP A 122 7.24 2.25 7.80
N ILE A 123 8.56 2.17 7.82
CA ILE A 123 9.29 1.50 8.91
C ILE A 123 9.28 2.33 10.21
N ASP A 124 9.07 3.65 10.11
CA ASP A 124 8.96 4.56 11.26
C ASP A 124 7.63 4.38 12.01
N ASP A 125 6.56 4.03 11.30
CA ASP A 125 5.23 3.73 11.84
C ASP A 125 5.23 2.66 12.95
N PHE A 126 6.27 1.82 12.97
CA PHE A 126 6.45 0.73 13.94
C PHE A 126 7.54 1.01 14.99
N ASN A 127 8.06 2.23 15.08
CA ASN A 127 9.22 2.58 15.91
C ASN A 127 10.43 1.63 15.66
N PHE A 128 10.61 1.21 14.40
CA PHE A 128 11.58 0.19 14.01
C PHE A 128 12.94 0.75 13.59
N GLN A 129 13.11 2.08 13.66
CA GLN A 129 14.35 2.76 13.24
C GLN A 129 15.61 2.17 13.90
N SER A 130 15.53 1.79 15.19
CA SER A 130 16.71 1.41 15.98
C SER A 130 17.21 -0.03 15.77
N TYR A 131 16.37 -0.95 15.29
CA TYR A 131 16.75 -2.37 15.20
C TYR A 131 17.20 -2.83 13.81
N VAL A 132 16.82 -2.09 12.75
CA VAL A 132 16.99 -2.58 11.38
C VAL A 132 18.08 -1.85 10.60
N VAL A 133 18.42 -0.58 10.88
CA VAL A 133 18.98 0.25 9.79
C VAL A 133 20.36 0.87 9.97
N GLU A 134 20.94 0.94 11.17
CA GLU A 134 22.12 1.81 11.32
C GLU A 134 23.48 1.16 10.95
N ASP A 135 23.64 -0.17 11.00
CA ASP A 135 24.99 -0.79 10.87
C ASP A 135 25.15 -1.97 9.89
N ASP A 136 24.12 -2.40 9.13
CA ASP A 136 24.21 -3.58 8.25
C ASP A 136 24.08 -3.21 6.74
N PRO A 137 25.08 -3.52 5.89
CA PRO A 137 25.01 -3.24 4.45
C PRO A 137 23.92 -4.03 3.72
N GLU A 138 23.43 -5.16 4.26
CA GLU A 138 22.31 -5.92 3.69
C GLU A 138 20.96 -5.17 3.83
N VAL A 139 20.91 -4.11 4.63
CA VAL A 139 19.69 -3.31 4.84
C VAL A 139 19.25 -2.56 3.59
N MET A 140 20.12 -2.40 2.58
CA MET A 140 19.70 -1.80 1.31
C MET A 140 18.58 -2.61 0.61
N HIS A 141 18.50 -3.92 0.88
CA HIS A 141 17.43 -4.80 0.41
C HIS A 141 16.19 -4.81 1.31
N ALA A 142 16.28 -4.16 2.48
CA ALA A 142 15.13 -3.95 3.33
C ALA A 142 14.19 -2.93 2.66
N GLY A 143 12.91 -3.24 2.72
CA GLY A 143 11.82 -2.31 2.52
C GLY A 143 11.88 -1.19 3.56
N TRP A 144 11.39 -0.02 3.19
CA TRP A 144 11.07 1.06 4.13
C TRP A 144 9.63 1.57 3.98
N VAL A 145 8.94 1.24 2.88
CA VAL A 145 7.50 1.44 2.68
C VAL A 145 6.85 0.14 2.20
N ILE A 146 5.66 -0.16 2.69
CA ILE A 146 4.81 -1.27 2.23
C ILE A 146 3.40 -0.81 1.85
N SER A 147 2.85 -1.46 0.82
CA SER A 147 1.46 -1.37 0.41
C SER A 147 0.73 -2.65 0.78
N LEU A 148 -0.38 -2.50 1.49
CA LEU A 148 -1.28 -3.58 1.91
C LEU A 148 -2.61 -3.56 1.12
N THR A 149 -2.71 -2.76 0.06
CA THR A 149 -3.95 -2.58 -0.72
C THR A 149 -4.42 -3.83 -1.46
N GLU A 150 -3.50 -4.75 -1.78
CA GLU A 150 -3.79 -6.07 -2.33
C GLU A 150 -3.87 -7.17 -1.26
N THR A 151 -3.99 -6.78 0.01
CA THR A 151 -4.24 -7.69 1.12
C THR A 151 -5.68 -7.60 1.61
N SER A 152 -6.15 -8.69 2.20
CA SER A 152 -7.48 -8.83 2.80
C SER A 152 -7.34 -9.15 4.27
N VAL A 153 -8.15 -8.49 5.10
CA VAL A 153 -8.18 -8.71 6.55
C VAL A 153 -8.94 -10.00 6.88
N LEU A 154 -8.23 -11.00 7.38
CA LEU A 154 -8.73 -12.27 7.87
C LEU A 154 -9.17 -12.15 9.34
N GLY A 155 -10.27 -11.45 9.59
CA GLY A 155 -10.94 -11.41 10.90
C GLY A 155 -10.89 -10.06 11.63
N GLN A 156 -11.90 -9.81 12.47
CA GLN A 156 -12.11 -8.56 13.20
C GLN A 156 -11.86 -8.67 14.72
N SER A 157 -11.58 -9.87 15.24
CA SER A 157 -11.70 -10.16 16.67
C SER A 157 -10.38 -10.15 17.46
N GLU A 158 -9.26 -9.79 16.84
CA GLU A 158 -7.95 -9.75 17.49
C GLU A 158 -7.39 -8.32 17.46
N PRO A 159 -6.56 -7.92 18.44
CA PRO A 159 -6.04 -6.54 18.55
C PRO A 159 -5.17 -6.14 17.35
N LEU A 160 -4.79 -7.12 16.50
CA LEU A 160 -4.06 -6.89 15.27
C LEU A 160 -4.70 -7.76 14.15
N PRO A 161 -5.10 -7.16 13.01
CA PRO A 161 -5.82 -7.86 11.96
C PRO A 161 -4.90 -8.81 11.20
N VAL A 162 -5.32 -10.07 11.07
CA VAL A 162 -4.63 -11.02 10.20
C VAL A 162 -4.78 -10.56 8.76
N GLN A 163 -3.74 -10.63 7.96
CA GLN A 163 -3.80 -10.27 6.54
C GLN A 163 -3.35 -11.42 5.65
N SER A 164 -4.03 -11.60 4.53
CA SER A 164 -3.60 -12.50 3.46
C SER A 164 -3.69 -11.82 2.11
N GLY A 165 -2.87 -12.22 1.16
CA GLY A 165 -2.89 -11.69 -0.20
C GLY A 165 -1.49 -11.41 -0.69
N THR A 166 -1.28 -10.24 -1.29
CA THR A 166 0.03 -9.81 -1.75
C THR A 166 0.31 -8.42 -1.22
N PHE A 167 1.48 -8.24 -0.61
CA PHE A 167 1.97 -6.90 -0.28
C PHE A 167 3.07 -6.51 -1.27
N THR A 168 3.23 -5.20 -1.44
CA THR A 168 4.32 -4.62 -2.23
C THR A 168 5.19 -3.82 -1.30
N ARG A 169 6.51 -3.96 -1.35
CA ARG A 169 7.44 -3.12 -0.59
C ARG A 169 8.37 -2.34 -1.50
N LEU A 170 8.73 -1.14 -1.08
CA LEU A 170 9.78 -0.31 -1.67
C LEU A 170 11.03 -0.41 -0.80
N THR A 171 12.13 -0.87 -1.38
CA THR A 171 13.43 -1.00 -0.70
C THR A 171 14.24 0.29 -0.73
N PHE A 172 15.25 0.40 0.13
CA PHE A 172 16.11 1.59 0.21
C PHE A 172 16.92 1.83 -1.07
N ASP A 173 17.24 0.79 -1.83
CA ASP A 173 17.85 0.90 -3.17
C ASP A 173 16.84 1.31 -4.27
N GLY A 174 15.56 1.47 -3.93
CA GLY A 174 14.49 1.88 -4.83
C GLY A 174 13.83 0.73 -5.59
N ALA A 175 14.17 -0.53 -5.32
CA ALA A 175 13.49 -1.67 -5.91
C ALA A 175 12.07 -1.85 -5.33
N MET A 176 11.15 -2.32 -6.18
CA MET A 176 9.78 -2.64 -5.78
C MET A 176 9.59 -4.15 -5.80
N ILE A 177 9.30 -4.74 -4.65
CA ILE A 177 9.22 -6.20 -4.49
C ILE A 177 7.79 -6.56 -4.07
N ARG A 178 7.16 -7.46 -4.82
CA ARG A 178 5.84 -8.02 -4.50
C ARG A 178 6.00 -9.37 -3.83
N ARG A 179 5.29 -9.60 -2.73
CA ARG A 179 5.38 -10.84 -1.95
C ARG A 179 3.99 -11.36 -1.60
N PRO A 180 3.71 -12.65 -1.86
CA PRO A 180 2.52 -13.28 -1.31
C PRO A 180 2.67 -13.44 0.20
N VAL A 181 1.56 -13.32 0.92
CA VAL A 181 1.47 -13.59 2.36
C VAL A 181 0.24 -14.46 2.62
N ASP A 182 0.47 -15.67 3.12
CA ASP A 182 -0.60 -16.66 3.34
C ASP A 182 -1.41 -16.31 4.60
N SER A 183 -0.74 -15.89 5.68
CA SER A 183 -1.38 -15.35 6.88
C SER A 183 -0.38 -14.51 7.67
N LEU A 184 -0.67 -13.22 7.84
CA LEU A 184 -0.01 -12.36 8.80
C LEU A 184 -0.69 -12.54 10.15
N TRP A 185 0.00 -12.95 11.20
CA TRP A 185 -0.62 -13.15 12.51
C TRP A 185 0.17 -12.48 13.64
N THR A 186 -0.55 -12.05 14.66
CA THR A 186 -0.15 -10.98 15.55
C THR A 186 -0.61 -11.19 17.00
N GLY A 187 -0.11 -12.25 17.63
CA GLY A 187 -0.06 -12.41 19.11
C GLY A 187 -0.94 -13.51 19.75
N GLY A 188 -0.30 -14.56 20.35
CA GLY A 188 -0.92 -15.74 21.04
C GLY A 188 -0.63 -17.15 20.43
N ARG A 189 -1.19 -18.24 20.97
CA ARG A 189 -0.70 -19.64 20.78
C ARG A 189 -0.84 -20.24 19.36
N GLY A 190 0.30 -20.51 18.71
CA GLY A 190 0.55 -21.86 18.16
C GLY A 190 0.73 -22.03 16.66
N ASP A 191 0.47 -21.05 15.80
CA ASP A 191 0.67 -21.19 14.35
C ASP A 191 1.40 -19.99 13.72
N ARG A 192 2.09 -20.27 12.61
CA ARG A 192 3.13 -19.49 11.90
C ARG A 192 3.02 -17.96 12.07
N PHE A 193 4.03 -17.39 12.72
CA PHE A 193 4.15 -15.97 13.02
C PHE A 193 4.90 -15.22 11.92
N LEU A 194 4.28 -14.20 11.33
CA LEU A 194 4.98 -13.16 10.57
C LEU A 194 4.95 -11.88 11.40
N PHE A 195 6.09 -11.59 12.03
CA PHE A 195 6.36 -10.33 12.72
C PHE A 195 6.27 -9.19 11.70
N PHE A 196 5.55 -8.09 11.97
CA PHE A 196 5.45 -6.92 11.07
C PHE A 196 6.80 -6.45 10.44
N PRO A 197 7.94 -6.49 11.15
CA PRO A 197 9.25 -6.19 10.60
C PRO A 197 9.71 -7.08 9.44
N LEU A 198 9.17 -8.28 9.34
CA LEU A 198 9.44 -9.20 8.23
C LEU A 198 8.78 -8.76 6.93
N PHE A 199 7.90 -7.75 6.94
CA PHE A 199 7.45 -7.09 5.71
C PHE A 199 8.56 -6.28 5.07
N PHE A 200 9.40 -5.66 5.90
CA PHE A 200 10.52 -4.85 5.46
C PHE A 200 11.72 -5.73 5.13
N LEU A 201 11.93 -6.85 5.80
CA LEU A 201 13.08 -7.72 5.55
C LEU A 201 12.77 -8.85 4.56
N ASP A 202 13.75 -9.28 3.77
CA ASP A 202 13.67 -10.64 3.23
C ASP A 202 13.84 -11.61 4.40
N ALA A 203 12.92 -12.57 4.54
CA ALA A 203 13.16 -13.76 5.35
C ALA A 203 14.22 -14.62 4.64
N THR A 204 15.44 -14.11 4.47
CA THR A 204 16.57 -14.97 4.15
C THR A 204 16.82 -15.83 5.38
N GLU A 205 16.94 -17.15 5.19
CA GLU A 205 17.31 -18.09 6.25
C GLU A 205 18.55 -17.63 7.04
N ALA A 206 19.42 -16.82 6.41
CA ALA A 206 20.57 -16.19 7.02
C ALA A 206 20.21 -15.30 8.23
N TRP A 207 19.16 -14.49 8.16
CA TRP A 207 18.76 -13.59 9.25
C TRP A 207 18.12 -14.35 10.42
N VAL A 208 17.31 -15.37 10.12
CA VAL A 208 16.73 -16.29 11.13
C VAL A 208 17.84 -17.04 11.87
N ARG A 209 18.83 -17.59 11.14
CA ARG A 209 19.98 -18.30 11.75
C ARG A 209 20.86 -17.39 12.61
N LYS A 210 21.07 -16.13 12.21
CA LYS A 210 21.88 -15.16 12.98
C LYS A 210 21.22 -14.80 14.31
N ARG A 211 19.88 -14.83 14.38
CA ARG A 211 19.11 -14.60 15.61
C ARG A 211 19.05 -15.82 16.53
N GLU A 212 19.01 -17.04 16.00
CA GLU A 212 19.06 -18.27 16.82
C GLU A 212 20.44 -18.48 17.49
N GLN A 213 21.47 -17.77 17.03
CA GLN A 213 22.84 -17.85 17.56
C GLN A 213 23.19 -16.70 18.52
N SER A 214 22.29 -15.75 18.77
CA SER A 214 22.47 -14.61 19.69
C SER A 214 21.49 -14.67 20.86
#